data_AF-A0A1J5KW59-F1
#
_entry.id   AF-A0A1J5KW59-F1
#
_cell.length_a   1.000
_cell.length_b   1.000
_cell.length_c   1.000
_cell.angle_alpha   90.00
_cell.angle_beta   90.00
_cell.angle_gamma   90.00
#
_symmetry.space_group_name_H-M   'P 1'
#
loop_
_entity.id
_entity.type
_entity.pdbx_description
1 polymer ?
#
loop_
_entity_poly.entity_id
_entity_poly.type
_entity_poly.pdbx_seq_one_letter_code
_entity_poly.pdbx_strand_id
1 'polypeptide(L)'
;MKDTPATPPPKPSVHLDFEDWLPYLEHEDATEAEKIEFVETLWNIAVAFVDLGWDLNSNRETGGQSLDLTAVLRAAVVNSNDKEAL
;
A
#
# COMPACT_ATOMS: atom_id res chain seq x y z
N MET A 1 40.82 17.74 -6.02
CA MET A 1 39.35 17.92 -6.09
C MET A 1 38.82 17.56 -4.71
N LYS A 2 37.98 18.40 -4.09
CA LYS A 2 37.34 18.10 -2.80
C LYS A 2 36.04 17.39 -3.13
N ASP A 3 35.98 16.09 -2.86
CA ASP A 3 34.75 15.31 -2.93
C ASP A 3 33.88 15.71 -1.73
N THR A 4 32.94 16.63 -1.96
CA THR A 4 31.91 16.95 -0.97
C THR A 4 30.97 15.74 -0.89
N PRO A 5 30.75 15.13 0.30
CA PRO A 5 29.76 14.07 0.44
C PRO A 5 28.39 14.69 0.16
N ALA A 6 27.71 14.23 -0.90
CA ALA A 6 26.34 14.60 -1.16
C ALA A 6 25.46 14.03 -0.05
N THR A 7 24.94 14.89 0.82
CA THR A 7 23.94 14.49 1.82
C THR A 7 22.71 13.97 1.09
N PRO A 8 22.23 12.74 1.38
CA PRO A 8 21.00 12.24 0.77
C PRO A 8 19.83 13.18 1.08
N PRO A 9 18.92 13.42 0.13
CA PRO A 9 17.77 14.27 0.37
C PRO A 9 16.97 13.74 1.58
N PRO A 10 16.40 14.62 2.42
CA PRO A 10 15.59 14.20 3.55
C PRO A 10 14.45 13.30 3.04
N LYS A 11 14.34 12.11 3.62
CA LYS A 11 13.20 11.23 3.36
C LYS A 11 11.93 12.01 3.71
N PRO A 12 10.90 12.02 2.84
CA PRO A 12 9.63 12.65 3.18
C PRO A 12 9.09 11.98 4.45
N SER A 13 9.03 12.74 5.56
CA SER A 13 8.38 12.27 6.77
C SER A 13 6.89 12.46 6.58
N VAL A 14 6.20 11.37 6.28
CA VAL A 14 4.74 11.41 6.32
C VAL A 14 4.35 11.35 7.79
N HIS A 15 3.59 12.34 8.24
CA HIS A 15 3.13 12.44 9.62
C HIS A 15 1.70 11.91 9.71
N LEU A 16 1.43 11.11 10.73
CA LEU A 16 0.09 10.64 11.05
C LEU A 16 -0.60 11.68 11.93
N ASP A 17 -1.74 12.20 11.46
CA ASP A 17 -2.61 13.07 12.23
C ASP A 17 -3.89 12.32 12.62
N PHE A 18 -3.99 11.89 13.87
CA PHE A 18 -5.14 11.12 14.34
C PHE A 18 -6.47 11.87 14.24
N GLU A 19 -6.46 13.21 14.29
CA GLU A 19 -7.70 14.00 14.18
C GLU A 19 -8.39 13.82 12.82
N ASP A 20 -7.62 13.53 11.77
CA ASP A 20 -8.15 13.24 10.44
C ASP A 20 -8.76 11.82 10.35
N TRP A 21 -8.28 10.86 11.14
CA TRP A 21 -8.66 9.44 11.02
C TRP A 21 -9.73 8.99 12.01
N LEU A 22 -9.76 9.54 13.23
CA LEU A 22 -10.73 9.18 14.26
C LEU A 22 -12.20 9.37 13.83
N PRO A 23 -12.58 10.39 13.02
CA PRO A 23 -13.96 10.52 12.53
C PRO A 23 -14.44 9.30 11.73
N TYR A 24 -13.55 8.59 11.02
CA TYR A 24 -13.93 7.38 10.27
C TYR A 24 -14.26 6.19 11.18
N LEU A 25 -13.86 6.26 12.46
CA LEU A 25 -14.08 5.21 13.45
C LEU A 25 -15.14 5.62 14.48
N GLU A 26 -15.84 6.74 14.30
CA GLU A 26 -16.79 7.26 15.29
C GLU A 26 -17.91 6.27 15.63
N HIS A 27 -18.36 5.49 14.64
CA HIS A 27 -19.44 4.51 14.76
C HIS A 27 -18.99 3.12 15.22
N GLU A 28 -17.68 2.89 15.34
CA GLU A 28 -17.16 1.60 15.81
C GLU A 28 -17.33 1.46 17.33
N ASP A 29 -17.77 0.27 17.74
CA ASP A 29 -17.91 -0.13 19.15
C ASP A 29 -16.55 -0.51 19.73
N ALA A 30 -15.69 0.51 19.86
CA ALA A 30 -14.35 0.40 20.40
C ALA A 30 -14.05 1.64 21.27
N THR A 31 -13.16 1.47 22.24
CA THR A 31 -12.62 2.59 23.02
C THR A 31 -11.77 3.50 22.13
N GLU A 32 -11.61 4.76 22.54
CA GLU A 32 -10.75 5.70 21.82
C GLU A 32 -9.30 5.20 21.74
N ALA A 33 -8.81 4.56 22.80
CA ALA A 33 -7.49 3.94 22.82
C ALA A 33 -7.33 2.85 21.75
N GLU A 34 -8.33 1.98 21.58
CA GLU A 34 -8.33 0.94 20.54
C GLU A 34 -8.41 1.54 19.13
N LYS A 35 -9.16 2.62 18.94
CA LYS A 35 -9.24 3.34 17.66
C LYS A 35 -7.88 3.95 17.29
N ILE A 36 -7.19 4.55 18.26
CA ILE A 36 -5.85 5.09 18.08
C ILE A 36 -4.86 3.97 17.74
N GLU A 37 -4.85 2.88 18.50
CA GLU A 37 -3.97 1.72 18.27
C GLU A 37 -4.19 1.12 16.87
N PHE A 38 -5.45 1.06 16.43
CA PHE A 38 -5.80 0.58 15.09
C PHE A 38 -5.22 1.47 13.99
N VAL A 39 -5.39 2.80 14.09
CA VAL A 39 -4.86 3.76 13.11
C VAL A 39 -3.33 3.73 13.09
N GLU A 40 -2.70 3.66 14.27
CA GLU A 40 -1.23 3.54 14.39
C GLU A 40 -0.72 2.25 13.75
N THR A 41 -1.45 1.14 13.92
CA THR A 41 -1.09 -0.15 13.32
C THR A 41 -1.13 -0.08 11.79
N LEU A 42 -2.19 0.49 11.22
CA LEU A 42 -2.31 0.69 9.77
C LEU A 42 -1.19 1.59 9.23
N TRP A 43 -0.87 2.65 9.97
CA TRP A 43 0.22 3.56 9.64
C TRP A 43 1.58 2.86 9.61
N ASN A 44 1.89 2.08 10.64
CA ASN A 44 3.15 1.32 10.71
C ASN A 44 3.28 0.31 9.57
N ILE A 45 2.18 -0.33 9.17
CA ILE A 45 2.17 -1.20 7.99
C ILE A 45 2.47 -0.41 6.72
N ALA A 46 1.85 0.76 6.52
CA ALA A 46 2.10 1.62 5.36
C ALA A 46 3.57 2.10 5.31
N VAL A 47 4.14 2.52 6.45
CA VAL A 47 5.54 2.92 6.57
C VAL A 47 6.48 1.76 6.26
N ALA A 48 6.17 0.54 6.73
CA ALA A 48 6.96 -0.64 6.41
C ALA A 48 7.04 -0.88 4.89
N PHE A 49 5.95 -0.67 4.15
CA PHE A 49 5.97 -0.75 2.68
C PHE A 49 6.83 0.36 2.05
N VAL A 50 6.77 1.59 2.57
CA VAL A 50 7.66 2.68 2.14
C VAL A 50 9.13 2.36 2.37
N ASP A 51 9.47 1.83 3.55
CA ASP A 51 10.83 1.43 3.89
C ASP A 51 11.36 0.29 3.02
N LEU A 52 10.49 -0.60 2.55
CA LEU A 52 10.80 -1.62 1.55
C LEU A 52 11.03 -1.05 0.14
N GLY A 53 10.90 0.26 -0.04
CA GLY A 53 11.11 0.95 -1.31
C GLY A 53 9.88 0.96 -2.21
N TRP A 54 8.70 0.63 -1.67
CA TRP A 54 7.45 0.83 -2.40
C TRP A 54 7.09 2.31 -2.29
N ASP A 55 7.16 3.00 -3.42
CA ASP A 55 6.79 4.39 -3.46
C ASP A 55 5.28 4.51 -3.26
N LEU A 56 4.84 5.28 -2.25
CA LEU A 56 3.44 5.65 -2.08
C LEU A 56 3.01 6.71 -3.09
N ASN A 57 3.94 7.22 -3.90
CA ASN A 57 3.58 7.99 -5.07
C ASN A 57 2.56 7.18 -5.87
N SER A 58 1.40 7.78 -6.08
CA SER A 58 0.47 7.41 -7.14
C SER A 58 1.08 7.78 -8.50
N ASN A 59 2.33 7.36 -8.73
CA ASN A 59 2.78 7.21 -10.09
C ASN A 59 1.72 6.32 -10.75
N ARG A 60 1.10 6.82 -11.81
CA ARG A 60 0.15 6.09 -12.68
C ARG A 60 0.90 4.97 -13.44
N GLU A 61 1.87 4.35 -12.77
CA GLU A 61 2.94 3.50 -13.25
C GLU A 61 2.89 2.10 -12.64
N THR A 62 1.84 1.76 -11.88
CA THR A 62 1.14 0.50 -12.20
C THR A 62 0.57 0.70 -13.60
N GLY A 63 1.43 0.40 -14.59
CA GLY A 63 1.34 0.91 -15.95
C GLY A 63 -0.07 0.90 -16.51
N GLY A 64 -0.45 1.99 -17.17
CA GLY A 64 -1.76 2.24 -17.77
C GLY A 64 -2.20 1.23 -18.84
N GLN A 65 -2.30 -0.04 -18.46
CA GLN A 65 -3.10 -1.06 -19.08
C GLN A 65 -4.11 -1.44 -17.99
N SER A 66 -5.38 -1.12 -18.22
CA SER A 66 -6.46 -1.64 -17.40
C SER A 66 -6.31 -3.17 -17.33
N LEU A 67 -5.95 -3.70 -16.16
CA LEU A 67 -5.93 -5.13 -15.97
C LEU A 67 -7.39 -5.59 -16.01
N ASP A 68 -7.83 -6.13 -17.14
CA ASP A 68 -9.16 -6.72 -17.25
C ASP A 68 -9.17 -8.01 -16.43
N LEU A 69 -9.52 -7.89 -15.16
CA LEU A 69 -9.63 -8.99 -14.21
C LEU A 69 -10.56 -10.10 -14.75
N THR A 70 -11.57 -9.75 -15.55
CA THR A 70 -12.47 -10.73 -16.17
C THR A 70 -11.76 -11.53 -17.25
N ALA A 71 -10.90 -10.90 -18.04
CA ALA A 71 -10.07 -11.59 -19.03
C ALA A 71 -9.03 -12.49 -18.37
N VAL A 72 -8.37 -12.01 -17.31
CA VAL A 72 -7.38 -12.79 -16.54
C VAL A 72 -8.02 -14.03 -15.90
N LEU A 73 -9.19 -13.87 -15.28
CA LEU A 73 -9.92 -14.98 -14.65
C LEU A 73 -10.41 -16.00 -15.69
N ARG A 74 -10.92 -15.55 -16.85
CA ARG A 74 -11.32 -16.45 -17.94
C ARG A 74 -10.14 -17.24 -18.52
N ALA A 75 -8.98 -16.60 -18.71
CA ALA A 75 -7.79 -17.28 -19.20
C ALA A 75 -7.31 -18.38 -18.23
N ALA A 76 -7.34 -18.09 -16.92
CA ALA A 76 -6.99 -19.06 -15.89
C ALA A 76 -7.98 -20.26 -15.85
N VAL A 77 -9.28 -20.01 -16.05
CA VAL A 77 -10.31 -21.06 -16.12
C VAL A 77 -10.16 -21.92 -17.38
N VAL A 78 -9.85 -21.34 -18.53
CA VAL A 78 -9.64 -22.09 -19.79
C VAL A 78 -8.40 -23.00 -19.71
N ASN A 79 -7.34 -22.57 -19.01
CA ASN A 79 -6.11 -23.35 -18.87
C ASN A 79 -6.21 -24.54 -17.89
N SER A 80 -7.35 -24.69 -17.20
CA SER A 80 -7.62 -25.81 -16.28
C SER A 80 -8.11 -27.08 -17.01
N ASN A 81 -8.42 -27.01 -18.30
CA ASN A 81 -9.04 -28.11 -19.05
C ASN A 81 -8.10 -28.94 -19.95
N ASP A 82 -6.80 -28.60 -20.02
CA ASP A 82 -5.80 -29.36 -20.82
C ASP A 82 -4.83 -30.17 -19.95
N LYS A 83 -5.28 -30.56 -18.75
CA LYS A 83 -4.51 -31.38 -17.82
C LYS A 83 -5.13 -32.74 -17.54
N GLU A 84 -5.98 -33.29 -18.41
CA GLU A 84 -6.33 -34.72 -18.39
C GLU A 84 -6.50 -35.29 -19.80
N ALA A 85 -5.40 -35.70 -20.41
CA ALA A 85 -5.37 -36.73 -21.44
C ALA A 85 -3.95 -37.31 -21.54
N LEU A 86 -3.63 -38.27 -20.66
CA LEU A 86 -2.66 -39.33 -20.95
C LEU A 86 -3.34 -40.68 -20.69
#